data_AF-A0A0H4X8N8-F1
#
_entry.id   AF-A0A0H4X8N8-F1
#
_cell.length_a   1.000
_cell.length_b   1.000
_cell.length_c   1.000
_cell.angle_alpha   90.00
_cell.angle_beta   90.00
_cell.angle_gamma   90.00
#
_symmetry.space_group_name_H-M   'P 1'
#
loop_
_entity.id
_entity.type
_entity.pdbx_description
1 polymer ?
#
loop_
_entity_poly.entity_id
_entity_poly.type
_entity_poly.pdbx_seq_one_letter_code
_entity_poly.pdbx_strand_id
1 'polypeptide(L)'
;MIRELGALTLNGFREARRNRVSVVVAVFTLGLLLSSTLVTDVTVYTFQRVMSDVGLGAMCLTLVLLAIFLSSGLLSREIERRTIFLVVSKPVSRALFIVGRLAGNMLTLAVLLLMMSAVFFSQVALYGLPVTPPQLVAAGMLWVELLVISAVGFAMSSFASQLVSAVVTTGVYFAGHLSADIYTLAGRSSSVVIQWLGKGIYYLLPNLARLNFRPQASYELMTPAVDIAKSAAYGVGYAGVMVALAVFIFSRRDFK
;
A
#
# COMPACT_ATOMS: atom_id res chain seq x y z
N MET A 1 20.71 16.58 7.19
CA MET A 1 19.59 15.63 7.37
C MET A 1 18.25 16.09 6.81
N ILE A 2 17.51 17.06 7.37
CA ILE A 2 16.13 17.38 6.92
C ILE A 2 16.09 17.86 5.45
N ARG A 3 17.01 18.75 5.06
CA ARG A 3 17.12 19.24 3.68
C ARG A 3 17.52 18.16 2.68
N GLU A 4 18.31 17.18 3.11
CA GLU A 4 18.73 16.03 2.28
C GLU A 4 17.59 15.02 2.13
N LEU A 5 16.84 14.75 3.21
CA LEU A 5 15.63 13.93 3.17
C LEU A 5 14.62 14.52 2.21
N GLY A 6 14.35 15.83 2.31
CA GLY A 6 13.44 16.54 1.40
C GLY A 6 13.90 16.45 -0.07
N ALA A 7 15.20 16.59 -0.33
CA ALA A 7 15.71 16.46 -1.70
C ALA A 7 15.55 15.02 -2.25
N LEU A 8 15.80 14.00 -1.43
CA LEU A 8 15.62 12.59 -1.78
C LEU A 8 14.15 12.26 -2.07
N THR A 9 13.23 12.74 -1.22
CA THR A 9 11.78 12.50 -1.41
C THR A 9 11.27 13.17 -2.67
N LEU A 10 11.63 14.44 -2.90
CA LEU A 10 11.25 15.19 -4.11
C LEU A 10 11.83 14.56 -5.38
N ASN A 11 13.06 14.06 -5.33
CA ASN A 11 13.66 13.35 -6.45
C ASN A 11 12.91 12.04 -6.75
N GLY A 12 12.60 11.24 -5.72
CA GLY A 12 11.80 10.02 -5.88
C GLY A 12 10.42 10.31 -6.45
N PHE A 13 9.75 11.36 -5.97
CA PHE A 13 8.45 11.79 -6.50
C PHE A 13 8.53 12.22 -7.98
N ARG A 14 9.54 13.01 -8.35
CA ARG A 14 9.76 13.44 -9.75
C ARG A 14 10.06 12.26 -10.66
N GLU A 15 10.82 11.29 -10.18
CA GLU A 15 11.13 10.06 -10.92
C GLU A 15 9.88 9.22 -11.15
N ALA A 16 9.07 9.01 -10.12
CA ALA A 16 7.81 8.28 -10.23
C ALA A 16 6.84 8.98 -11.19
N ARG A 17 6.73 10.31 -11.14
CA ARG A 17 5.91 11.09 -12.09
C ARG A 17 6.36 10.95 -13.55
N ARG A 18 7.67 10.80 -13.79
CA ARG A 18 8.22 10.60 -15.15
C ARG A 18 8.07 9.15 -15.62
N ASN A 19 7.78 8.22 -14.71
CA ASN A 19 7.62 6.81 -15.03
C ASN A 19 6.26 6.61 -15.74
N ARG A 20 6.31 6.13 -16.99
CA ARG A 20 5.14 5.87 -17.82
C ARG A 20 4.12 4.96 -17.12
N VAL A 21 4.58 3.99 -16.32
CA VAL A 21 3.68 3.07 -15.62
C VAL A 21 2.80 3.80 -14.60
N SER A 22 3.36 4.73 -13.83
CA SER A 22 2.58 5.48 -12.82
C SER A 22 1.51 6.34 -13.49
N VAL A 23 1.84 6.96 -14.63
CA VAL A 23 0.91 7.78 -15.41
C VAL A 23 -0.18 6.92 -16.05
N VAL A 24 0.19 5.80 -16.68
CA VAL A 24 -0.77 4.89 -17.32
C VAL A 24 -1.74 4.30 -16.29
N VAL A 25 -1.25 3.86 -15.14
CA VAL A 25 -2.10 3.33 -14.06
C VAL A 25 -3.04 4.42 -13.52
N ALA A 26 -2.55 5.65 -13.35
CA ALA A 26 -3.38 6.77 -12.93
C ALA A 26 -4.52 7.04 -13.92
N VAL A 27 -4.20 7.18 -15.21
CA VAL A 27 -5.18 7.45 -16.27
C VAL A 27 -6.18 6.29 -16.40
N PHE A 28 -5.69 5.05 -16.40
CA PHE A 28 -6.53 3.86 -16.47
C PHE A 28 -7.52 3.81 -15.32
N THR A 29 -7.08 4.13 -14.11
CA THR A 29 -7.98 4.07 -12.95
C THR A 29 -8.97 5.21 -12.92
N LEU A 30 -8.58 6.40 -13.38
CA LEU A 30 -9.56 7.48 -13.60
C LEU A 30 -10.64 7.05 -14.60
N GLY A 31 -10.27 6.34 -15.66
CA GLY A 31 -11.22 5.73 -16.59
C GLY A 31 -12.12 4.68 -15.95
N LEU A 32 -11.56 3.78 -15.12
CA LEU A 32 -12.33 2.78 -14.38
C LEU A 32 -13.30 3.40 -13.37
N LEU A 33 -12.86 4.41 -12.62
CA LEU A 33 -13.70 5.14 -11.68
C LEU A 33 -14.84 5.85 -12.43
N LEU A 34 -14.56 6.49 -13.56
CA LEU A 34 -15.61 7.10 -14.38
C LEU A 34 -16.58 6.07 -14.97
N SER A 35 -16.09 4.87 -15.27
CA SER A 35 -16.90 3.78 -15.82
C SER A 35 -17.75 3.07 -14.75
N SER A 36 -17.42 3.19 -13.46
CA SER A 36 -18.22 2.55 -12.39
C SER A 36 -19.63 3.11 -12.31
N THR A 37 -19.86 4.34 -12.78
CA THR A 37 -21.19 4.95 -12.84
C THR A 37 -22.13 4.24 -13.82
N LEU A 38 -21.59 3.68 -14.90
CA LEU A 38 -22.38 2.92 -15.88
C LEU A 38 -22.91 1.61 -15.30
N VAL A 39 -22.15 1.01 -14.38
CA VAL A 39 -22.53 -0.23 -13.68
C VAL A 39 -23.63 0.04 -12.66
N THR A 40 -23.60 1.20 -12.02
CA THR A 40 -24.53 1.55 -10.94
C THR A 40 -25.93 1.91 -11.43
N ASP A 41 -26.07 2.47 -12.64
CA ASP A 41 -27.37 2.81 -13.25
C ASP A 41 -28.27 1.58 -13.48
N VAL A 42 -27.70 0.37 -13.51
CA VAL A 42 -28.43 -0.89 -13.69
C VAL A 42 -29.00 -1.43 -12.36
N THR A 43 -28.54 -0.93 -11.21
CA THR A 43 -28.90 -1.45 -9.87
C THR A 43 -29.73 -0.45 -9.05
N VAL A 44 -31.07 -0.53 -9.15
CA VAL A 44 -32.01 0.45 -8.57
C VAL A 44 -32.06 0.46 -7.03
N TYR A 45 -31.78 -0.66 -6.35
CA TYR A 45 -31.96 -0.78 -4.88
C TYR A 45 -30.70 -0.62 -4.02
N THR A 46 -29.50 -0.59 -4.62
CA THR A 46 -28.23 -0.58 -3.87
C THR A 46 -27.18 0.36 -4.48
N PHE A 47 -27.61 1.38 -5.23
CA PHE A 47 -26.75 2.30 -5.98
C PHE A 47 -25.58 2.85 -5.16
N GLN A 48 -25.85 3.42 -3.98
CA GLN A 48 -24.83 4.02 -3.09
C GLN A 48 -23.80 3.00 -2.59
N ARG A 49 -24.25 1.79 -2.27
CA ARG A 49 -23.39 0.70 -1.80
C ARG A 49 -22.50 0.17 -2.93
N VAL A 50 -23.07 -0.08 -4.10
CA VAL A 50 -22.31 -0.56 -5.27
C VAL A 50 -21.27 0.47 -5.69
N MET A 51 -21.65 1.74 -5.71
CA MET A 51 -20.73 2.84 -6.04
C MET A 51 -19.57 2.93 -5.06
N SER A 52 -19.83 2.86 -3.76
CA SER A 52 -18.79 2.91 -2.72
C SER A 52 -17.87 1.69 -2.79
N ASP A 53 -18.42 0.50 -2.98
CA ASP A 53 -17.67 -0.75 -3.01
C ASP A 53 -16.76 -0.85 -4.25
N VAL A 54 -17.32 -0.56 -5.43
CA VAL A 54 -16.58 -0.58 -6.70
C VAL A 54 -15.55 0.56 -6.75
N GLY A 55 -15.92 1.77 -6.31
CA GLY A 55 -15.02 2.93 -6.30
C GLY A 55 -13.82 2.72 -5.39
N LEU A 56 -14.04 2.40 -4.12
CA LEU A 56 -12.96 2.14 -3.15
C LEU A 56 -12.16 0.87 -3.52
N GLY A 57 -12.82 -0.14 -4.08
CA GLY A 57 -12.19 -1.35 -4.60
C GLY A 57 -11.22 -1.06 -5.73
N ALA A 58 -11.64 -0.28 -6.73
CA ALA A 58 -10.80 0.14 -7.85
C ALA A 58 -9.60 0.96 -7.38
N MET A 59 -9.80 1.89 -6.43
CA MET A 59 -8.70 2.66 -5.84
C MET A 59 -7.65 1.78 -5.20
N CYS A 60 -8.07 0.85 -4.35
CA CYS A 60 -7.10 -0.01 -3.69
C CYS A 60 -6.36 -0.90 -4.66
N LEU A 61 -7.08 -1.61 -5.53
CA LEU A 61 -6.45 -2.59 -6.42
C LEU A 61 -5.33 -1.92 -7.22
N THR A 62 -5.60 -0.74 -7.75
CA THR A 62 -4.65 0.00 -8.59
C THR A 62 -3.52 0.64 -7.79
N LEU A 63 -3.80 1.24 -6.64
CA LEU A 63 -2.78 1.82 -5.77
C LEU A 63 -1.86 0.75 -5.16
N VAL A 64 -2.39 -0.42 -4.82
CA VAL A 64 -1.61 -1.56 -4.33
C VAL A 64 -0.68 -2.08 -5.42
N LEU A 65 -1.19 -2.29 -6.64
CA LEU A 65 -0.35 -2.71 -7.76
C LEU A 65 0.77 -1.71 -8.02
N LEU A 66 0.46 -0.41 -7.96
CA LEU A 66 1.46 0.63 -8.13
C LEU A 66 2.46 0.68 -6.97
N ALA A 67 2.00 0.50 -5.73
CA ALA A 67 2.86 0.45 -4.54
C ALA A 67 3.85 -0.71 -4.63
N ILE A 68 3.40 -1.90 -5.06
CA ILE A 68 4.26 -3.07 -5.28
C ILE A 68 5.27 -2.77 -6.39
N PHE A 69 4.82 -2.21 -7.51
CA PHE A 69 5.71 -1.91 -8.64
C PHE A 69 6.78 -0.87 -8.31
N LEU A 70 6.41 0.21 -7.62
CA LEU A 70 7.35 1.27 -7.23
C LEU A 70 8.29 0.80 -6.13
N SER A 71 7.79 0.15 -5.08
CA SER A 71 8.64 -0.31 -3.96
C SER A 71 9.61 -1.41 -4.37
N SER A 72 9.21 -2.32 -5.26
CA SER A 72 10.11 -3.34 -5.80
C SER A 72 11.15 -2.77 -6.74
N GLY A 73 10.81 -1.76 -7.56
CA GLY A 73 11.69 -1.24 -8.61
C GLY A 73 12.64 -0.12 -8.18
N LEU A 74 12.26 0.74 -7.24
CA LEU A 74 13.05 1.92 -6.88
C LEU A 74 14.43 1.54 -6.32
N LEU A 75 14.48 0.55 -5.42
CA LEU A 75 15.74 0.12 -4.79
C LEU A 75 16.49 -0.89 -5.67
N SER A 76 15.80 -1.89 -6.24
CA SER A 76 16.47 -2.95 -7.01
C SER A 76 17.16 -2.42 -8.26
N ARG A 77 16.54 -1.47 -8.99
CA ARG A 77 17.12 -0.89 -10.20
C ARG A 77 18.38 -0.08 -9.91
N GLU A 78 18.42 0.59 -8.76
CA GLU A 78 19.59 1.36 -8.34
C GLU A 78 20.75 0.44 -7.93
N ILE A 79 20.45 -0.71 -7.31
CA ILE A 79 21.42 -1.78 -7.02
C ILE A 79 21.96 -2.37 -8.33
N GLU A 80 21.08 -2.76 -9.24
CA GLU A 80 21.44 -3.39 -10.52
C GLU A 80 22.25 -2.46 -11.43
N ARG A 81 21.90 -1.17 -11.49
CA ARG A 81 22.59 -0.18 -12.35
C ARG A 81 23.90 0.35 -11.77
N ARG A 82 24.33 -0.11 -10.58
CA ARG A 82 25.49 0.45 -9.85
C ARG A 82 25.40 1.97 -9.65
N THR A 83 24.22 2.58 -9.78
CA THR A 83 24.04 4.03 -9.58
C THR A 83 24.02 4.39 -8.09
N ILE A 84 23.82 3.41 -7.20
CA ILE A 84 24.01 3.58 -5.74
C ILE A 84 25.40 4.12 -5.43
N PHE A 85 26.44 3.73 -6.17
CA PHE A 85 27.81 4.17 -5.92
C PHE A 85 28.01 5.68 -6.10
N LEU A 86 27.20 6.34 -6.94
CA LEU A 86 27.22 7.80 -7.12
C LEU A 86 26.52 8.55 -5.97
N VAL A 87 25.65 7.88 -5.21
CA VAL A 87 24.94 8.46 -4.06
C VAL A 87 25.73 8.24 -2.77
N VAL A 88 26.44 7.11 -2.65
CA VAL A 88 27.34 6.79 -1.52
C VAL A 88 28.56 7.73 -1.45
N SER A 89 28.91 8.43 -2.54
CA SER A 89 29.98 9.43 -2.55
C SER A 89 29.60 10.74 -1.83
N LYS A 90 28.33 10.93 -1.46
CA LYS A 90 27.85 12.01 -0.57
C LYS A 90 27.65 11.44 0.84
N PRO A 91 27.79 12.25 1.91
CA PRO A 91 27.69 11.79 3.31
C PRO A 91 26.23 11.50 3.71
N VAL A 92 25.54 10.66 2.95
CA VAL A 92 24.14 10.26 3.19
C VAL A 92 24.16 8.90 3.87
N SER A 93 23.59 8.82 5.08
CA SER A 93 23.49 7.55 5.78
C SER A 93 22.58 6.58 5.00
N ARG A 94 22.92 5.29 5.01
CA ARG A 94 22.12 4.24 4.36
C ARG A 94 20.65 4.22 4.82
N ALA A 95 20.43 4.56 6.09
CA ALA A 95 19.10 4.72 6.67
C ALA A 95 18.34 5.90 6.04
N LEU A 96 19.00 7.06 5.91
CA LEU A 96 18.40 8.27 5.32
C LEU A 96 18.02 8.04 3.85
N PHE A 97 18.82 7.27 3.12
CA PHE A 97 18.53 6.89 1.75
C PHE A 97 17.25 6.06 1.63
N ILE A 98 17.12 4.96 2.39
CA ILE A 98 15.93 4.09 2.35
C ILE A 98 14.68 4.84 2.79
N VAL A 99 14.75 5.58 3.91
CA VAL A 99 13.62 6.36 4.42
C VAL A 99 13.21 7.44 3.44
N GLY A 100 14.16 8.16 2.84
CA GLY A 100 13.90 9.17 1.82
C GLY A 100 13.25 8.59 0.56
N ARG A 101 13.66 7.39 0.14
CA ARG A 101 13.09 6.69 -1.02
C ARG A 101 11.68 6.19 -0.75
N LEU A 102 11.45 5.60 0.42
CA LEU A 102 10.12 5.19 0.87
C LEU A 102 9.19 6.39 0.97
N ALA A 103 9.65 7.50 1.56
CA ALA A 103 8.84 8.71 1.69
C ALA A 103 8.53 9.35 0.32
N GLY A 104 9.45 9.29 -0.65
CA GLY A 104 9.16 9.67 -2.04
C GLY A 104 8.08 8.79 -2.68
N ASN A 105 8.15 7.47 -2.48
CA ASN A 105 7.13 6.53 -2.93
C ASN A 105 5.76 6.80 -2.27
N MET A 106 5.74 6.99 -0.95
CA MET A 106 4.53 7.36 -0.19
C MET A 106 3.91 8.65 -0.67
N LEU A 107 4.73 9.66 -1.01
CA LEU A 107 4.24 10.92 -1.55
C LEU A 107 3.57 10.73 -2.91
N THR A 108 4.15 9.89 -3.79
CA THR A 108 3.53 9.54 -5.08
C THR A 108 2.17 8.86 -4.86
N LEU A 109 2.12 7.87 -3.98
CA LEU A 109 0.87 7.16 -3.67
C LEU A 109 -0.16 8.08 -3.01
N ALA A 110 0.26 9.00 -2.14
CA ALA A 110 -0.61 9.98 -1.51
C ALA A 110 -1.27 10.92 -2.55
N VAL A 111 -0.48 11.45 -3.49
CA VAL A 111 -1.00 12.35 -4.54
C VAL A 111 -2.00 11.61 -5.43
N LEU A 112 -1.71 10.36 -5.80
CA LEU A 112 -2.63 9.55 -6.59
C LEU A 112 -3.91 9.23 -5.83
N LEU A 113 -3.80 8.78 -4.58
CA LEU A 113 -4.95 8.53 -3.70
C LEU A 113 -5.83 9.77 -3.55
N LEU A 114 -5.23 10.96 -3.37
CA LEU A 114 -5.97 12.21 -3.27
C LEU A 114 -6.69 12.56 -4.57
N MET A 115 -6.05 12.41 -5.73
CA MET A 115 -6.70 12.65 -7.03
C MET A 115 -7.86 11.68 -7.25
N MET A 116 -7.68 10.40 -6.93
CA MET A 116 -8.71 9.38 -7.09
C MET A 116 -9.86 9.60 -6.10
N SER A 117 -9.55 9.94 -4.85
CA SER A 117 -10.53 10.31 -3.83
C SER A 117 -11.34 11.53 -4.27
N ALA A 118 -10.68 12.56 -4.82
CA ALA A 118 -11.37 13.75 -5.33
C ALA A 118 -12.36 13.40 -6.45
N VAL A 119 -12.00 12.50 -7.36
CA VAL A 119 -12.89 12.03 -8.44
C VAL A 119 -14.04 11.18 -7.90
N PHE A 120 -13.77 10.29 -6.95
CA PHE A 120 -14.82 9.49 -6.33
C PHE A 120 -15.81 10.33 -5.52
N PHE A 121 -15.33 11.25 -4.68
CA PHE A 121 -16.20 12.12 -3.91
C PHE A 121 -16.95 13.12 -4.80
N SER A 122 -16.35 13.56 -5.92
CA SER A 122 -17.08 14.38 -6.89
C SER A 122 -18.19 13.59 -7.57
N GLN A 123 -17.97 12.31 -7.90
CA GLN A 123 -19.04 11.43 -8.36
C GLN A 123 -20.15 11.30 -7.31
N VAL A 124 -19.80 10.99 -6.05
CA VAL A 124 -20.78 10.88 -4.95
C VAL A 124 -21.65 12.14 -4.86
N ALA A 125 -21.02 13.32 -4.92
CA ALA A 125 -21.73 14.59 -4.88
C ALA A 125 -22.60 14.86 -6.13
N LEU A 126 -22.11 14.52 -7.34
CA LEU A 126 -22.86 14.70 -8.59
C LEU A 126 -24.12 13.83 -8.66
N TYR A 127 -24.09 12.65 -8.05
CA TYR A 127 -25.25 11.75 -7.92
C TYR A 127 -26.16 12.10 -6.72
N GLY A 128 -25.90 13.20 -6.02
CA GLY A 128 -26.72 13.65 -4.89
C GLY A 128 -26.63 12.76 -3.65
N LEU A 129 -25.61 11.89 -3.57
CA LEU A 129 -25.39 11.00 -2.45
C LEU A 129 -24.60 11.71 -1.34
N PRO A 130 -24.88 11.42 -0.05
CA PRO A 130 -24.10 11.97 1.04
C PRO A 130 -22.71 11.32 1.11
N VAL A 131 -21.67 12.13 1.26
CA VAL A 131 -20.33 11.63 1.60
C VAL A 131 -20.35 11.17 3.05
N THR A 132 -20.12 9.87 3.27
CA THR A 132 -20.20 9.28 4.61
C THR A 132 -18.82 9.26 5.29
N PRO A 133 -18.73 9.50 6.62
CA PRO A 133 -17.45 9.41 7.34
C PRO A 133 -16.68 8.09 7.15
N PRO A 134 -17.35 6.91 7.09
CA PRO A 134 -16.68 5.64 6.79
C PRO A 134 -15.90 5.62 5.46
N GLN A 135 -16.37 6.32 4.41
CA GLN A 135 -15.64 6.41 3.13
C GLN A 135 -14.29 7.14 3.29
N LEU A 136 -14.28 8.22 4.08
CA LEU A 136 -13.05 8.97 4.38
C LEU A 136 -12.07 8.13 5.22
N VAL A 137 -12.58 7.38 6.19
CA VAL A 137 -11.78 6.45 6.99
C VAL A 137 -11.18 5.35 6.11
N ALA A 138 -11.96 4.78 5.18
CA ALA A 138 -11.47 3.77 4.25
C ALA A 138 -10.36 4.30 3.33
N ALA A 139 -10.51 5.51 2.79
CA ALA A 139 -9.47 6.15 1.99
C ALA A 139 -8.20 6.42 2.82
N GLY A 140 -8.35 6.91 4.05
CA GLY A 140 -7.22 7.17 4.94
C GLY A 140 -6.47 5.89 5.36
N MET A 141 -7.21 4.82 5.66
CA MET A 141 -6.62 3.53 6.05
C MET A 141 -5.98 2.79 4.88
N LEU A 142 -6.49 2.98 3.66
CA LEU A 142 -5.82 2.53 2.46
C LEU A 142 -4.41 3.13 2.36
N TRP A 143 -4.21 4.40 2.73
CA TRP A 143 -2.86 4.98 2.75
C TRP A 143 -1.91 4.27 3.73
N VAL A 144 -2.40 3.89 4.91
CA VAL A 144 -1.62 3.10 5.90
C VAL A 144 -1.33 1.70 5.38
N GLU A 145 -2.28 1.08 4.69
CA GLU A 145 -2.11 -0.22 4.04
C GLU A 145 -1.00 -0.17 2.97
N LEU A 146 -1.01 0.87 2.13
CA LEU A 146 0.03 1.12 1.13
C LEU A 146 1.41 1.33 1.75
N LEU A 147 1.48 1.96 2.94
CA LEU A 147 2.71 2.12 3.72
C LEU A 147 3.29 0.76 4.12
N VAL A 148 2.47 -0.15 4.65
CA VAL A 148 2.88 -1.50 5.04
C VAL A 148 3.40 -2.26 3.82
N ILE A 149 2.63 -2.28 2.73
CA ILE A 149 2.98 -3.01 1.49
C ILE A 149 4.29 -2.48 0.91
N SER A 150 4.45 -1.16 0.87
CA SER A 150 5.69 -0.55 0.38
C SER A 150 6.86 -0.86 1.30
N ALA A 151 6.69 -0.82 2.62
CA ALA A 151 7.75 -1.17 3.56
C ALA A 151 8.23 -2.63 3.37
N VAL A 152 7.30 -3.56 3.16
CA VAL A 152 7.61 -4.95 2.79
C VAL A 152 8.36 -5.00 1.46
N GLY A 153 7.88 -4.29 0.43
CA GLY A 153 8.52 -4.24 -0.88
C GLY A 153 9.95 -3.69 -0.84
N PHE A 154 10.20 -2.65 -0.03
CA PHE A 154 11.53 -2.10 0.23
C PHE A 154 12.43 -3.08 1.00
N ALA A 155 11.88 -3.80 1.99
CA ALA A 155 12.62 -4.84 2.70
C ALA A 155 13.04 -5.96 1.74
N MET A 156 12.14 -6.43 0.87
CA MET A 156 12.44 -7.47 -0.11
C MET A 156 13.41 -7.01 -1.19
N SER A 157 13.25 -5.78 -1.71
CA SER A 157 14.15 -5.24 -2.73
C SER A 157 15.56 -4.93 -2.19
N SER A 158 15.77 -4.92 -0.87
CA SER A 158 17.09 -4.75 -0.27
C SER A 158 18.04 -5.91 -0.53
N PHE A 159 17.52 -7.12 -0.81
CA PHE A 159 18.31 -8.32 -1.09
C PHE A 159 17.90 -9.09 -2.35
N ALA A 160 16.64 -8.96 -2.81
CA ALA A 160 16.12 -9.65 -3.98
C ALA A 160 16.12 -8.78 -5.26
N SER A 161 16.00 -9.42 -6.43
CA SER A 161 15.81 -8.73 -7.71
C SER A 161 14.42 -8.08 -7.81
N GLN A 162 14.22 -7.18 -8.78
CA GLN A 162 12.92 -6.48 -8.96
C GLN A 162 11.74 -7.45 -9.04
N LEU A 163 11.88 -8.49 -9.89
CA LEU A 163 10.81 -9.47 -10.14
C LEU A 163 10.50 -10.29 -8.89
N VAL A 164 11.52 -10.77 -8.18
CA VAL A 164 11.34 -11.58 -6.97
C VAL A 164 10.70 -10.73 -5.86
N SER A 165 11.16 -9.49 -5.67
CA SER A 165 10.56 -8.57 -4.70
C SER A 165 9.09 -8.29 -5.02
N ALA A 166 8.74 -8.04 -6.28
CA ALA A 166 7.36 -7.80 -6.69
C ALA A 166 6.47 -9.02 -6.41
N VAL A 167 6.91 -10.23 -6.77
CA VAL A 167 6.15 -11.47 -6.56
C VAL A 167 5.95 -11.75 -5.07
N VAL A 168 7.00 -11.63 -4.25
CA VAL A 168 6.91 -11.87 -2.80
C VAL A 168 6.00 -10.84 -2.14
N THR A 169 6.13 -9.55 -2.47
CA THR A 169 5.28 -8.48 -1.92
C THR A 169 3.81 -8.67 -2.31
N THR A 170 3.56 -9.13 -3.54
CA THR A 170 2.21 -9.50 -3.99
C THR A 170 1.66 -10.67 -3.18
N GLY A 171 2.47 -11.71 -2.94
CA GLY A 171 2.09 -12.83 -2.08
C GLY A 171 1.76 -12.40 -0.65
N VAL A 172 2.57 -11.51 -0.07
CA VAL A 172 2.35 -10.93 1.26
C VAL A 172 1.06 -10.10 1.30
N TYR A 173 0.71 -9.38 0.23
CA TYR A 173 -0.55 -8.63 0.15
C TYR A 173 -1.78 -9.55 0.26
N PHE A 174 -1.84 -10.60 -0.54
CA PHE A 174 -2.96 -11.54 -0.52
C PHE A 174 -3.00 -12.35 0.78
N ALA A 175 -1.85 -12.89 1.19
CA ALA A 175 -1.74 -13.68 2.41
C ALA A 175 -2.00 -12.83 3.67
N GLY A 176 -1.68 -11.54 3.64
CA GLY A 176 -1.98 -10.60 4.72
C GLY A 176 -3.47 -10.32 4.89
N HIS A 177 -4.23 -10.23 3.79
CA HIS A 177 -5.69 -10.12 3.82
C HIS A 177 -6.35 -11.42 4.32
N LEU A 178 -5.82 -12.56 3.92
CA LEU A 178 -6.34 -13.87 4.29
C LEU A 178 -5.81 -14.38 5.64
N SER A 179 -4.89 -13.67 6.28
CA SER A 179 -4.17 -14.14 7.47
C SER A 179 -5.10 -14.52 8.63
N ALA A 180 -6.15 -13.73 8.87
CA ALA A 180 -7.15 -14.00 9.90
C ALA A 180 -8.01 -15.23 9.55
N ASP A 181 -8.40 -15.37 8.28
CA ASP A 181 -9.19 -16.51 7.81
C ASP A 181 -8.38 -17.80 7.86
N ILE A 182 -7.10 -17.76 7.45
CA ILE A 182 -6.16 -18.87 7.55
C ILE A 182 -6.01 -19.32 9.01
N TYR A 183 -5.89 -18.37 9.95
CA TYR A 183 -5.80 -18.69 11.37
C TYR A 183 -7.05 -19.41 11.90
N THR A 184 -8.24 -18.89 11.56
CA THR A 184 -9.51 -19.48 12.02
C THR A 184 -9.76 -20.85 11.39
N LEU A 185 -9.46 -21.02 10.09
CA LEU A 185 -9.57 -22.30 9.39
C LEU A 185 -8.56 -23.32 9.93
N ALA A 186 -7.32 -22.89 10.18
CA ALA A 186 -6.30 -23.76 10.76
C ALA A 186 -6.67 -24.21 12.17
N GLY A 187 -7.26 -23.34 12.99
CA GLY A 187 -7.75 -23.67 14.33
C GLY A 187 -8.89 -24.69 14.35
N ARG A 188 -9.66 -24.81 13.27
CA ARG A 188 -10.71 -25.83 13.11
C ARG A 188 -10.18 -27.17 12.57
N SER A 189 -8.91 -27.23 12.17
CA SER A 189 -8.31 -28.45 11.65
C SER A 189 -7.92 -29.41 12.79
N SER A 190 -8.08 -30.72 12.57
CA SER A 190 -7.61 -31.76 13.48
C SER A 190 -6.10 -32.00 13.43
N SER A 191 -5.40 -31.47 12.42
CA SER A 191 -3.96 -31.65 12.27
C SER A 191 -3.16 -30.60 13.05
N VAL A 192 -2.29 -31.06 13.95
CA VAL A 192 -1.37 -30.22 14.74
C VAL A 192 -0.45 -29.40 13.84
N VAL A 193 -0.02 -29.96 12.70
CA VAL A 193 0.86 -29.28 11.73
C VAL A 193 0.13 -28.08 11.10
N ILE A 194 -1.14 -28.26 10.72
CA ILE A 194 -1.94 -27.20 10.10
C ILE A 194 -2.20 -26.07 11.11
N GLN A 195 -2.50 -26.41 12.36
CA GLN A 195 -2.67 -25.42 13.44
C GLN A 195 -1.38 -24.62 13.69
N TRP A 196 -0.23 -25.28 13.69
CA TRP A 196 1.07 -24.63 13.87
C TRP A 196 1.43 -23.71 12.69
N LEU A 197 1.24 -24.19 11.46
CA LEU A 197 1.46 -23.38 10.26
C LEU A 197 0.54 -22.16 10.23
N GLY A 198 -0.74 -22.32 10.56
CA GLY A 198 -1.70 -21.21 10.64
C GLY A 198 -1.30 -20.15 11.66
N LYS A 199 -0.81 -20.57 12.84
CA LYS A 199 -0.23 -19.65 13.83
C LYS A 199 1.01 -18.93 13.29
N GLY A 200 1.92 -19.66 12.66
CA GLY A 200 3.14 -19.08 12.07
C GLY A 200 2.82 -18.01 11.03
N ILE A 201 1.91 -18.31 10.10
CA ILE A 201 1.46 -17.38 9.06
C ILE A 201 0.82 -16.13 9.69
N TYR A 202 -0.04 -16.30 10.69
CA TYR A 202 -0.73 -15.18 11.35
C TYR A 202 0.22 -14.20 12.06
N TYR A 203 1.28 -14.71 12.68
CA TYR A 203 2.24 -13.87 13.41
C TYR A 203 3.38 -13.31 12.54
N LEU A 204 3.75 -14.00 11.46
CA LEU A 204 4.80 -13.53 10.54
C LEU A 204 4.30 -12.52 9.52
N LEU A 205 3.06 -12.67 9.03
CA LEU A 205 2.50 -11.80 8.00
C LEU A 205 1.81 -10.57 8.58
N PRO A 206 1.79 -9.45 7.83
CA PRO A 206 0.99 -8.30 8.23
C PRO A 206 -0.49 -8.67 8.09
N ASN A 207 -1.26 -8.47 9.16
CA ASN A 207 -2.70 -8.62 9.11
C ASN A 207 -3.33 -7.38 8.46
N LEU A 208 -3.32 -7.36 7.12
CA LEU A 208 -3.85 -6.25 6.32
C LEU A 208 -5.37 -6.14 6.42
N ALA A 209 -6.07 -7.22 6.79
CA ALA A 209 -7.52 -7.17 7.04
C ALA A 209 -7.89 -6.16 8.14
N ARG A 210 -6.99 -5.87 9.09
CA ARG A 210 -7.19 -4.82 10.12
C ARG A 210 -7.18 -3.40 9.57
N LEU A 211 -6.57 -3.19 8.41
CA LEU A 211 -6.51 -1.89 7.71
C LEU A 211 -7.61 -1.76 6.65
N ASN A 212 -8.32 -2.84 6.34
CA ASN A 212 -9.37 -2.83 5.34
C ASN A 212 -10.70 -2.34 5.95
N PHE A 213 -10.99 -1.05 5.74
CA PHE A 213 -12.24 -0.41 6.14
C PHE A 213 -13.27 -0.30 5.02
N ARG A 214 -13.06 -0.96 3.87
CA ARG A 214 -14.03 -0.92 2.75
C ARG A 214 -15.39 -1.49 3.12
N PRO A 215 -15.51 -2.64 3.80
CA PRO A 215 -16.82 -3.15 4.19
C PRO A 215 -17.60 -2.14 5.03
N GLN A 216 -16.94 -1.48 5.99
CA GLN A 216 -17.54 -0.45 6.83
C GLN A 216 -17.98 0.76 6.01
N ALA A 217 -17.23 1.13 4.97
CA ALA A 217 -17.64 2.17 4.03
C ALA A 217 -18.84 1.77 3.17
N SER A 218 -18.87 0.54 2.65
CA SER A 218 -19.96 0.03 1.80
C SER A 218 -21.27 -0.19 2.56
N TYR A 219 -21.20 -0.52 3.85
CA TYR A 219 -22.36 -0.71 4.74
C TYR A 219 -22.66 0.50 5.63
N GLU A 220 -21.91 1.59 5.47
CA GLU A 220 -22.06 2.84 6.26
C GLU A 220 -21.98 2.62 7.78
N LEU A 221 -21.19 1.63 8.19
CA LEU A 221 -21.00 1.27 9.58
C LEU A 221 -20.03 2.25 10.22
N MET A 222 -20.51 2.96 11.24
CA MET A 222 -19.63 3.80 12.06
C MET A 222 -18.62 2.93 12.79
N THR A 223 -17.35 3.29 12.66
CA THR A 223 -16.26 2.62 13.36
C THR A 223 -15.80 3.52 14.51
N PRO A 224 -15.71 3.01 15.75
CA PRO A 224 -15.13 3.76 16.86
C PRO A 224 -13.73 4.29 16.53
N ALA A 225 -13.47 5.56 16.85
CA ALA A 225 -12.17 6.20 16.58
C ALA A 225 -11.00 5.48 17.26
N VAL A 226 -11.25 4.80 18.38
CA VAL A 226 -10.26 3.98 19.09
C VAL A 226 -9.80 2.81 18.23
N ASP A 227 -10.70 2.15 17.50
CA ASP A 227 -10.36 0.99 16.68
C ASP A 227 -9.61 1.43 15.41
N ILE A 228 -10.02 2.55 14.83
CA ILE A 228 -9.30 3.24 13.76
C ILE A 228 -7.86 3.52 14.21
N ALA A 229 -7.68 4.17 15.37
CA ALA A 229 -6.35 4.50 15.90
C ALA A 229 -5.49 3.25 16.16
N LYS A 230 -6.06 2.18 16.72
CA LYS A 230 -5.36 0.91 16.94
C LYS A 230 -4.91 0.28 15.62
N SER A 231 -5.76 0.27 14.60
CA SER A 231 -5.42 -0.23 13.26
C SER A 231 -4.31 0.59 12.63
N ALA A 232 -4.39 1.93 12.67
CA ALA A 232 -3.32 2.79 12.17
C ALA A 232 -1.99 2.55 12.92
N ALA A 233 -2.03 2.50 14.26
CA ALA A 233 -0.84 2.27 15.08
C ALA A 233 -0.20 0.91 14.77
N TYR A 234 -1.02 -0.14 14.56
CA TYR A 234 -0.55 -1.44 14.11
C TYR A 234 0.15 -1.36 12.75
N GLY A 235 -0.48 -0.72 11.75
CA GLY A 235 0.09 -0.60 10.41
C GLY A 235 1.41 0.19 10.39
N VAL A 236 1.44 1.35 11.07
CA VAL A 236 2.65 2.17 11.19
C VAL A 236 3.76 1.44 11.95
N GLY A 237 3.42 0.74 13.04
CA GLY A 237 4.38 -0.07 13.80
C GLY A 237 4.98 -1.19 12.96
N TYR A 238 4.15 -1.94 12.24
CA TYR A 238 4.60 -3.00 11.34
C TYR A 238 5.49 -2.46 10.22
N ALA A 239 5.08 -1.35 9.59
CA ALA A 239 5.89 -0.68 8.58
C ALA A 239 7.25 -0.24 9.15
N GLY A 240 7.28 0.32 10.37
CA GLY A 240 8.52 0.69 11.06
C GLY A 240 9.47 -0.48 11.26
N VAL A 241 8.96 -1.65 11.67
CA VAL A 241 9.76 -2.89 11.80
C VAL A 241 10.32 -3.32 10.44
N MET A 242 9.50 -3.32 9.38
CA MET A 242 9.95 -3.70 8.04
C MET A 242 10.99 -2.74 7.47
N VAL A 243 10.84 -1.44 7.72
CA VAL A 243 11.85 -0.43 7.34
C VAL A 243 13.14 -0.63 8.11
N ALA A 244 13.07 -0.90 9.42
CA ALA A 244 14.26 -1.20 10.22
C ALA A 244 14.99 -2.45 9.69
N LEU A 245 14.25 -3.50 9.31
CA LEU A 245 14.80 -4.68 8.65
C LEU A 245 15.46 -4.33 7.31
N ALA A 246 14.81 -3.52 6.47
CA ALA A 246 15.38 -3.06 5.20
C ALA A 246 16.70 -2.31 5.41
N VAL A 247 16.75 -1.40 6.38
CA VAL A 247 17.95 -0.64 6.74
C VAL A 247 19.05 -1.57 7.24
N PHE A 248 18.71 -2.52 8.11
CA PHE A 248 19.66 -3.48 8.66
C PHE A 248 20.29 -4.35 7.56
N ILE A 249 19.47 -4.95 6.68
CA ILE A 249 19.93 -5.79 5.57
C ILE A 249 20.81 -4.99 4.62
N PHE A 250 20.38 -3.78 4.25
CA PHE A 250 21.12 -2.90 3.36
C PHE A 250 22.43 -2.37 3.97
N SER A 251 22.51 -2.22 5.30
CA SER A 251 23.73 -1.79 5.99
C SER A 251 24.84 -2.85 5.99
N ARG A 252 24.46 -4.13 5.97
CA ARG A 252 25.41 -5.26 5.96
C ARG A 252 25.82 -5.69 4.55
N ARG A 253 25.14 -5.18 3.52
CA ARG A 253 25.48 -5.49 2.14
C ARG A 253 26.73 -4.70 1.75
N ASP A 254 27.84 -5.41 1.60
CA ASP A 254 29.05 -4.87 0.99
C ASP A 254 28.83 -4.79 -0.51
N PHE A 255 28.68 -3.57 -1.01
CA PHE A 255 28.70 -3.30 -2.44
C PHE A 255 30.16 -3.30 -2.89
N LYS A 256 30.72 -4.48 -3.17
CA LYS A 256 32.00 -4.63 -3.88
C LYS A 256 31.81 -4.53 -5.39
#